data_AF-A0A842NBL6-F1
#
_entry.id   AF-A0A842NBL6-F1
#
_cell.length_a   1.000
_cell.length_b   1.000
_cell.length_c   1.000
_cell.angle_alpha   90.00
_cell.angle_beta   90.00
_cell.angle_gamma   90.00
#
_symmetry.space_group_name_H-M   'P 1'
#
loop_
_entity.id
_entity.type
_entity.pdbx_description
1 polymer ?
#
loop_
_entity_poly.entity_id
_entity_poly.type
_entity_poly.pdbx_seq_one_letter_code
_entity_poly.pdbx_strand_id
1 'polypeptide(L)'
;MLVLDYNPEVIKSFIKKKQPCLYGDIGDLETISRLNFKSVDIVVSTVSTQPYNIMLIQRVKEQNKDALIFVTTEEIDNALELYDTGADYVILPHFLGGEYVSVLLEESAKNMNKLIVAKLKHIEELKKRKRIGHEHPKHH
;
A
#
# COMPACT_ATOMS: atom_id res chain seq x y z
N MET A 1 1.67 9.50 11.24
CA MET A 1 1.26 8.93 9.95
C MET A 1 0.20 9.82 9.33
N LEU A 2 0.48 10.32 8.12
CA LEU A 2 -0.45 11.09 7.30
C LEU A 2 -0.95 10.17 6.17
N VAL A 3 -2.23 10.19 5.85
CA VAL A 3 -2.80 9.42 4.74
C VAL A 3 -3.25 10.34 3.62
N LEU A 4 -2.87 10.04 2.38
CA LEU A 4 -3.36 10.73 1.18
C LEU A 4 -4.19 9.75 0.35
N ASP A 5 -5.40 10.14 -0.02
CA ASP A 5 -6.28 9.30 -0.84
C ASP A 5 -7.25 10.19 -1.66
N TYR A 6 -7.51 9.79 -2.91
CA TYR A 6 -8.46 10.48 -3.78
C TYR A 6 -9.91 10.00 -3.55
N ASN A 7 -10.12 8.93 -2.80
CA ASN A 7 -11.44 8.41 -2.46
C ASN A 7 -12.01 9.16 -1.25
N PRO A 8 -13.08 9.96 -1.42
CA PRO A 8 -13.65 10.76 -0.33
C PRO A 8 -14.22 9.90 0.80
N GLU A 9 -14.65 8.66 0.53
CA GLU A 9 -15.15 7.75 1.58
C GLU A 9 -14.01 7.25 2.47
N VAL A 10 -12.84 6.97 1.90
CA VAL A 10 -11.63 6.63 2.66
C VAL A 10 -11.24 7.79 3.57
N ILE A 11 -11.20 9.01 3.02
CA ILE A 11 -10.90 10.23 3.79
C ILE A 11 -11.90 10.46 4.92
N LYS A 12 -13.21 10.35 4.66
CA LYS A 12 -14.25 10.45 5.71
C LYS A 12 -14.02 9.43 6.82
N SER A 13 -13.58 8.21 6.48
CA SER A 13 -13.29 7.18 7.48
C SER A 13 -12.11 7.54 8.38
N PHE A 14 -11.04 8.14 7.82
CA PHE A 14 -9.87 8.59 8.58
C PHE A 14 -10.17 9.81 9.46
N ILE A 15 -10.97 10.76 8.96
CA ILE A 15 -11.47 11.90 9.74
C ILE A 15 -12.25 11.42 10.97
N LYS A 16 -13.19 10.46 10.79
CA LYS A 16 -13.94 9.86 11.91
C LYS A 16 -13.04 9.19 12.94
N LYS A 17 -11.91 8.61 12.49
CA LYS A 17 -10.88 7.99 13.35
C LYS A 17 -9.91 9.01 13.94
N LYS A 18 -10.07 10.31 13.67
CA LYS A 18 -9.14 11.40 14.07
C LYS A 18 -7.70 11.17 13.60
N GLN A 19 -7.53 10.48 12.48
CA GLN A 19 -6.23 10.28 11.84
C GLN A 19 -5.94 11.45 10.89
N PRO A 20 -4.72 12.03 10.90
CA PRO A 20 -4.33 13.01 9.90
C PRO A 20 -4.45 12.45 8.48
N CYS A 21 -5.20 13.13 7.61
CA CYS A 21 -5.37 12.75 6.22
C CYS A 21 -5.56 13.96 5.29
N LEU A 22 -5.23 13.79 4.01
CA LEU A 22 -5.41 14.75 2.93
C LEU A 22 -6.18 14.11 1.78
N TYR A 23 -7.14 14.85 1.23
CA TYR A 23 -7.80 14.49 0.00
C TYR A 23 -7.00 15.02 -1.20
N GLY A 24 -6.65 14.14 -2.14
CA GLY A 24 -5.90 14.52 -3.33
C GLY A 24 -5.49 13.30 -4.17
N ASP A 25 -5.06 13.55 -5.40
CA ASP A 25 -4.54 12.53 -6.32
C ASP A 25 -3.01 12.56 -6.30
N ILE A 26 -2.38 11.39 -6.12
CA ILE A 26 -0.92 11.28 -6.14
C ILE A 26 -0.34 11.58 -7.53
N GLY A 27 -1.13 11.41 -8.60
CA GLY A 27 -0.76 11.77 -9.98
C GLY A 27 -0.81 13.27 -10.26
N ASP A 28 -1.40 14.07 -9.36
CA ASP A 28 -1.46 15.52 -9.49
C ASP A 28 -0.23 16.18 -8.83
N LEU A 29 0.53 16.91 -9.64
CA LEU A 29 1.72 17.65 -9.21
C LEU A 29 1.40 18.70 -8.14
N GLU A 30 0.23 19.35 -8.21
CA GLU A 30 -0.17 20.33 -7.19
C GLU A 30 -0.33 19.65 -5.84
N THR A 31 -1.05 18.52 -5.81
CA THR A 31 -1.22 17.69 -4.61
C THR A 31 0.14 17.28 -4.02
N ILE A 32 1.04 16.75 -4.83
CA ILE A 32 2.39 16.35 -4.39
C ILE A 32 3.22 17.53 -3.88
N SER A 33 3.11 18.70 -4.52
CA SER A 33 3.88 19.89 -4.17
C SER A 33 3.56 20.42 -2.77
N ARG A 34 2.32 20.19 -2.30
CA ARG A 34 1.84 20.59 -0.97
C ARG A 34 2.37 19.69 0.15
N LEU A 35 2.90 18.51 -0.20
CA LEU A 35 3.54 17.62 0.76
C LEU A 35 4.99 18.06 1.02
N ASN A 36 5.35 18.08 2.29
CA ASN A 36 6.73 18.33 2.73
C ASN A 36 7.37 17.01 3.14
N PHE A 37 8.34 16.53 2.36
CA PHE A 37 9.03 15.26 2.63
C PHE A 37 10.32 15.42 3.45
N LYS A 38 10.76 16.66 3.72
CA LYS A 38 12.04 16.96 4.40
C LYS A 38 12.25 16.25 5.73
N SER A 39 11.18 15.96 6.47
CA SER A 39 11.21 15.32 7.78
C SER A 39 10.43 14.00 7.81
N VAL A 40 10.15 13.42 6.64
CA VAL A 40 9.41 12.15 6.55
C VAL A 40 10.40 11.01 6.65
N ASP A 41 10.20 10.12 7.63
CA ASP A 41 11.06 8.94 7.79
C ASP A 41 10.71 7.83 6.77
N ILE A 42 9.42 7.64 6.49
CA ILE A 42 8.90 6.55 5.66
C ILE A 42 7.73 7.03 4.79
N VAL A 43 7.78 6.68 3.51
CA VAL A 43 6.71 6.84 2.52
C VAL A 43 6.25 5.45 2.06
N VAL A 44 4.94 5.22 2.03
CA VAL A 44 4.34 3.98 1.52
C VAL A 44 3.27 4.33 0.50
N SER A 45 3.44 3.87 -0.75
CA SER A 45 2.45 3.99 -1.82
C SER A 45 1.87 2.61 -2.14
N THR A 46 0.55 2.50 -2.07
CA THR A 46 -0.19 1.31 -2.53
C THR A 46 -0.76 1.46 -3.93
N VAL A 47 -0.42 2.55 -4.63
CA VAL A 47 -0.81 2.78 -6.03
C VAL A 47 0.09 1.96 -6.94
N SER A 48 -0.48 1.21 -7.88
CA SER A 48 0.27 0.36 -8.82
C SER A 48 0.65 1.07 -10.13
N THR A 49 0.18 2.31 -10.33
CA THR A 49 0.46 3.09 -11.54
C THR A 49 1.92 3.55 -11.60
N GLN A 50 2.67 2.98 -12.55
CA GLN A 50 4.12 3.16 -12.66
C GLN A 50 4.57 4.63 -12.75
N PRO A 51 4.03 5.48 -13.65
CA PRO A 51 4.45 6.88 -13.73
C PRO A 51 4.30 7.65 -12.40
N TYR A 52 3.26 7.33 -11.62
CA TYR A 52 3.00 8.00 -10.35
C TYR A 52 4.00 7.58 -9.27
N ASN A 53 4.38 6.31 -9.24
CA ASN A 53 5.42 5.83 -8.33
C ASN A 53 6.79 6.42 -8.67
N ILE A 54 7.16 6.50 -9.95
CA ILE A 54 8.41 7.15 -10.39
C ILE A 54 8.44 8.61 -9.92
N MET A 55 7.39 9.37 -10.20
CA MET A 55 7.27 10.76 -9.80
C MET A 55 7.37 10.93 -8.27
N LEU A 56 6.69 10.07 -7.51
CA LEU A 56 6.73 10.08 -6.05
C LEU A 56 8.15 9.84 -5.52
N ILE A 57 8.84 8.80 -6.03
CA ILE A 57 10.19 8.45 -5.59
C ILE A 57 11.14 9.63 -5.82
N GLN A 58 11.15 10.17 -7.05
CA GLN A 58 12.01 11.29 -7.42
C GLN A 58 11.77 12.49 -6.50
N ARG A 59 10.50 12.86 -6.30
CA ARG A 59 10.13 14.03 -5.52
C ARG A 59 10.40 13.89 -4.02
N VAL A 60 10.35 12.67 -3.48
CA VAL A 60 10.77 12.38 -2.10
C VAL A 60 12.28 12.46 -1.98
N LYS A 61 13.04 11.74 -2.84
CA LYS A 61 14.51 11.71 -2.77
C LYS A 61 15.16 13.07 -3.09
N GLU A 62 14.51 13.93 -3.87
CA GLU A 62 14.90 15.33 -4.06
C GLU A 62 14.88 16.15 -2.77
N GLN A 63 13.90 15.90 -1.88
CA GLN A 63 13.73 16.67 -0.64
C GLN A 63 14.35 16.00 0.58
N ASN A 64 14.42 14.68 0.59
CA ASN A 64 14.92 13.88 1.68
C ASN A 64 15.48 12.56 1.14
N LYS A 65 16.82 12.47 1.07
CA LYS A 65 17.52 11.28 0.57
C LYS A 65 17.44 10.10 1.54
N ASP A 66 17.23 10.39 2.82
CA ASP A 66 17.24 9.39 3.90
C ASP A 66 15.86 8.78 4.15
N ALA A 67 14.79 9.35 3.57
CA ALA A 67 13.44 8.78 3.67
C ALA A 67 13.38 7.40 3.01
N LEU A 68 12.82 6.42 3.72
CA LEU A 68 12.57 5.08 3.17
C LEU A 68 11.30 5.11 2.31
N ILE A 69 11.35 4.51 1.12
CA ILE A 69 10.26 4.54 0.15
C ILE A 69 9.82 3.12 -0.22
N PHE A 70 8.58 2.81 0.11
CA PHE A 70 7.90 1.57 -0.25
C PHE A 70 6.85 1.88 -1.32
N VAL A 71 6.90 1.20 -2.44
CA VAL A 71 5.92 1.38 -3.55
C VAL A 71 5.36 0.02 -3.98
N THR A 72 4.23 0.02 -4.67
CA THR A 72 3.58 -1.20 -5.16
C THR A 72 3.57 -1.25 -6.67
N THR A 73 3.74 -2.43 -7.25
CA THR A 73 3.51 -2.70 -8.67
C THR A 73 3.05 -4.15 -8.87
N GLU A 74 2.46 -4.42 -10.02
CA GLU A 74 2.02 -5.78 -10.41
C GLU A 74 3.02 -6.45 -11.37
N GLU A 75 3.95 -5.69 -11.96
CA GLU A 75 4.85 -6.15 -13.02
C GLU A 75 6.31 -6.18 -12.55
N ILE A 76 7.04 -7.22 -12.96
CA ILE A 76 8.46 -7.43 -12.56
C ILE A 76 9.35 -6.33 -13.14
N ASP A 77 9.22 -6.02 -14.43
CA ASP A 77 10.06 -5.02 -15.10
C ASP A 77 9.88 -3.63 -14.48
N ASN A 78 8.63 -3.28 -14.16
CA ASN A 78 8.31 -2.06 -13.42
C ASN A 78 8.96 -2.04 -12.04
N ALA A 79 9.00 -3.18 -11.33
CA ALA A 79 9.63 -3.26 -10.02
C ALA A 79 11.14 -2.97 -10.10
N LEU A 80 11.82 -3.53 -11.10
CA LEU A 80 13.24 -3.28 -11.34
C LEU A 80 13.49 -1.79 -11.63
N GLU A 81 12.68 -1.18 -12.48
CA GLU A 81 12.78 0.26 -12.76
C GLU A 81 12.53 1.13 -11.52
N LEU A 82 11.58 0.74 -10.65
CA LEU A 82 11.31 1.48 -9.40
C LEU A 82 12.49 1.38 -8.42
N TYR A 83 13.19 0.25 -8.36
CA TYR A 83 14.43 0.13 -7.61
C TYR A 83 15.53 1.02 -8.20
N ASP A 84 15.72 1.00 -9.52
CA ASP A 84 16.69 1.86 -10.21
C ASP A 84 16.40 3.37 -9.99
N THR A 85 15.12 3.72 -9.85
CA THR A 85 14.66 5.09 -9.55
C THR A 85 14.96 5.50 -8.10
N GLY A 86 15.13 4.55 -7.18
CA GLY A 86 15.49 4.80 -5.78
C GLY A 86 14.44 4.40 -4.74
N ALA A 87 13.51 3.49 -5.08
CA ALA A 87 12.69 2.84 -4.07
C ALA A 87 13.54 1.95 -3.16
N ASP A 88 13.21 1.94 -1.87
CA ASP A 88 13.88 1.08 -0.87
C ASP A 88 13.24 -0.32 -0.81
N TYR A 89 11.96 -0.43 -1.17
CA TYR A 89 11.28 -1.71 -1.34
C TYR A 89 10.10 -1.60 -2.31
N VAL A 90 9.94 -2.61 -3.17
CA VAL A 90 8.82 -2.74 -4.10
C VAL A 90 7.95 -3.93 -3.72
N ILE A 91 6.69 -3.65 -3.42
CA ILE A 91 5.65 -4.61 -3.07
C ILE A 91 5.07 -5.17 -4.37
N LEU A 92 5.19 -6.48 -4.58
CA LEU A 92 4.45 -7.23 -5.61
C LEU A 92 3.35 -8.06 -4.94
N PRO A 93 2.09 -7.59 -4.92
CA PRO A 93 1.02 -8.22 -4.13
C PRO A 93 0.79 -9.69 -4.48
N HIS A 94 0.89 -10.05 -5.76
CA HIS A 94 0.68 -11.42 -6.23
C HIS A 94 1.78 -12.38 -5.73
N PHE A 95 3.03 -11.92 -5.65
CA PHE A 95 4.13 -12.74 -5.13
C PHE A 95 4.01 -12.94 -3.61
N LEU A 96 3.75 -11.85 -2.88
CA LEU A 96 3.51 -11.95 -1.44
C LEU A 96 2.29 -12.81 -1.10
N GLY A 97 1.23 -12.71 -1.89
CA GLY A 97 0.05 -13.57 -1.77
C GLY A 97 0.38 -15.04 -2.04
N GLY A 98 1.15 -15.33 -3.09
CA GLY A 98 1.60 -16.68 -3.43
C GLY A 98 2.48 -17.30 -2.35
N GLU A 99 3.46 -16.55 -1.84
CA GLU A 99 4.34 -16.98 -0.75
C GLU A 99 3.54 -17.29 0.52
N TYR A 100 2.62 -16.39 0.90
CA TYR A 100 1.74 -16.61 2.05
C TYR A 100 0.89 -17.88 1.91
N VAL A 101 0.32 -18.13 0.74
CA VAL A 101 -0.48 -19.35 0.47
C VAL A 101 0.42 -20.59 0.52
N SER A 102 1.64 -20.54 0.00
CA SER A 102 2.59 -21.66 0.06
C SER A 102 2.87 -22.07 1.50
N VAL A 103 3.20 -21.10 2.37
CA VAL A 103 3.43 -21.34 3.80
C VAL A 103 2.18 -21.96 4.45
N LEU A 104 1.00 -21.41 4.15
CA LEU A 104 -0.25 -21.93 4.69
C LEU A 104 -0.50 -23.39 4.27
N LEU A 105 -0.20 -23.75 3.01
CA LEU A 105 -0.36 -25.11 2.51
C LEU A 105 0.60 -26.09 3.18
N GLU A 106 1.86 -25.72 3.36
CA GLU A 106 2.86 -26.56 4.05
C GLU A 106 2.47 -26.82 5.51
N GLU A 107 1.97 -25.80 6.21
CA GLU A 107 1.49 -25.94 7.58
C GLU A 107 0.24 -26.82 7.66
N SER A 108 -0.66 -26.69 6.68
CA SER A 108 -1.92 -27.42 6.63
C SER A 108 -1.72 -28.89 6.28
N ALA A 109 -0.74 -29.21 5.42
CA ALA A 109 -0.35 -30.59 5.12
C ALA A 109 0.12 -31.34 6.37
N LYS A 110 0.75 -30.64 7.32
CA LYS A 110 1.18 -31.21 8.61
C LYS A 110 0.03 -31.30 9.62
N ASN A 111 -0.91 -30.36 9.60
CA ASN A 111 -2.05 -30.32 10.52
C ASN A 111 -3.23 -29.54 9.94
N MET A 112 -4.27 -30.25 9.52
CA MET A 112 -5.48 -29.67 8.93
C MET A 112 -6.19 -28.66 9.87
N ASN A 113 -6.05 -28.81 11.19
CA ASN A 113 -6.65 -27.86 12.14
C ASN A 113 -6.05 -26.46 12.00
N LYS A 114 -4.78 -26.32 11.56
CA LYS A 114 -4.17 -25.01 11.29
C LYS A 114 -4.90 -24.26 10.17
N LEU A 115 -5.30 -24.97 9.10
CA LEU A 115 -6.08 -24.38 8.00
C LEU A 115 -7.42 -23.87 8.48
N ILE A 116 -8.11 -24.64 9.33
CA ILE A 116 -9.41 -24.27 9.88
C ILE A 116 -9.27 -23.00 10.74
N VAL A 117 -8.25 -22.93 11.60
CA VAL A 117 -7.98 -21.74 12.42
C VAL A 117 -7.63 -20.52 11.55
N ALA A 118 -6.78 -20.69 10.54
CA ALA A 118 -6.41 -19.62 9.61
C ALA A 118 -7.64 -19.10 8.85
N LYS A 119 -8.50 -19.99 8.34
CA LYS A 119 -9.77 -19.65 7.69
C LYS A 119 -10.68 -18.83 8.60
N LEU A 120 -10.89 -19.27 9.84
CA LEU A 120 -11.77 -18.57 10.78
C LEU A 120 -11.25 -17.15 11.08
N LYS A 121 -9.95 -17.02 11.36
CA LYS A 121 -9.31 -15.70 11.57
C LYS A 121 -9.45 -14.81 10.34
N HIS A 122 -9.23 -15.35 9.14
CA HIS A 122 -9.36 -14.59 7.91
C HIS A 122 -10.80 -14.08 7.69
N ILE A 123 -11.82 -14.92 7.93
CA ILE A 123 -13.22 -14.52 7.84
C ILE A 123 -13.54 -13.39 8.84
N GLU A 124 -13.05 -13.47 10.07
CA GLU A 124 -13.26 -12.42 11.08
C GLU A 124 -12.62 -11.09 10.66
N GLU A 125 -11.40 -11.13 10.14
CA GLU A 125 -10.70 -9.95 9.63
C GLU A 125 -11.44 -9.33 8.44
N LEU A 126 -11.90 -10.13 7.48
CA LEU A 126 -12.70 -9.63 6.34
C LEU A 126 -14.01 -8.98 6.81
N LYS A 127 -14.70 -9.58 7.78
CA LYS A 127 -15.91 -8.99 8.39
C LYS A 127 -15.62 -7.67 9.09
N LYS A 128 -14.44 -7.54 9.72
CA LYS A 128 -14.00 -6.29 10.36
C LYS A 128 -13.71 -5.22 9.31
N ARG A 129 -12.97 -5.57 8.24
CA ARG A 129 -12.67 -4.69 7.09
C ARG A 129 -13.92 -4.19 6.39
N LYS A 130 -14.88 -5.07 6.14
CA LYS A 130 -16.19 -4.70 5.56
C LYS A 130 -16.95 -3.70 6.43
N ARG A 131 -16.95 -3.90 7.77
CA ARG A 131 -17.60 -2.97 8.72
C ARG A 131 -17.00 -1.57 8.72
N ILE A 132 -15.69 -1.44 8.44
CA ILE A 132 -15.00 -0.15 8.38
C ILE A 132 -14.98 0.47 6.97
N GLY A 133 -15.71 -0.11 6.01
CA GLY A 133 -15.85 0.42 4.65
C GLY A 133 -14.65 0.16 3.73
N HIS A 134 -13.75 -0.76 4.09
CA HIS A 134 -12.68 -1.20 3.19
C HIS A 134 -13.26 -2.18 2.17
N GLU A 135 -13.97 -1.67 1.16
CA GLU A 135 -14.33 -2.41 -0.06
C GLU A 135 -13.32 -2.06 -1.16
N HIS A 136 -13.06 -3.00 -2.09
CA HIS A 136 -12.25 -2.69 -3.27
C HIS A 136 -12.91 -1.53 -4.03
N PRO A 137 -12.14 -0.54 -4.52
CA PRO A 137 -12.69 0.46 -5.43
C PRO A 137 -13.34 -0.28 -6.60
N LYS A 138 -14.60 0.02 -6.89
CA LYS A 138 -15.29 -0.53 -8.05
C LYS A 138 -14.57 0.00 -9.29
N HIS A 139 -13.83 -0.86 -9.98
CA HIS A 139 -13.34 -0.56 -11.32
C HIS A 139 -14.56 -0.20 -12.18
N HIS A 140 -14.65 1.05 -12.61
CA HIS A 140 -15.49 1.49 -13.72
C HIS A 140 -14.60 1.62 -14.94
#